data_AF-A0A3D8IP76-F1
#
_entry.id   AF-A0A3D8IP76-F1
#
_cell.length_a   1.000
_cell.length_b   1.000
_cell.length_c   1.000
_cell.angle_alpha   90.00
_cell.angle_beta   90.00
_cell.angle_gamma   90.00
#
_symmetry.space_group_name_H-M   'P 1'
#
loop_
_entity.id
_entity.type
_entity.pdbx_description
1 polymer ?
#
loop_
_entity_poly.entity_id
_entity_poly.type
_entity_poly.pdbx_seq_one_letter_code
_entity_poly.pdbx_strand_id
1 'polypeptide(L)'
;MLKINPNKSYHFLLIQTQSYTNGVRVILSLQCIEFLKTYFPHASISFLIHSSMQDFFKHNPYLNKLFFIDEKHITRTLKHAEIDFSLSLFDERESTLAAFMAGIKTRIGIFSSIHSILFNYKVKQKRSGGKHEIQYNLDLLKSLGCPNQTLYPKIYLNISEKNESQHYLMEKFTNSSLSDYIVISPSNANCNMNSKNAMGWATKNFLQIANELATSYCVLIVGTQLEIDMYKLMIKNYANLSEKNLFMFGDVDEFNDLNDIQGDGLKEQINQDNTIQQEDSKISNKTEVSSQVLPYEEKDIKNNQRITKGLKSYQQESTFNISTQSLSATQDNKDDSAINVDTQEQQEIQKKDLIKKIMKAQAQKKKPYKHGYMRIMLGVISHAKVFISNNTTLLHAASALDTPTISIFPFTKSYNPMRYAPINHKNNHIIVTPFGIFDIKKPIIHDINRDELQGFRVDVITPELILDILYNKILL
;
A
#
# COMPACT_ATOMS: atom_id res chain seq x y z
N MET A 1 -12.22 30.80 -0.69
CA MET A 1 -13.10 29.98 -1.54
C MET A 1 -13.30 30.74 -2.84
N LEU A 2 -13.11 30.09 -3.98
CA LEU A 2 -13.35 30.66 -5.30
C LEU A 2 -14.85 30.78 -5.54
N LYS A 3 -15.30 31.93 -6.04
CA LYS A 3 -16.68 32.11 -6.53
C LYS A 3 -16.68 31.86 -8.03
N ILE A 4 -17.00 30.65 -8.45
CA ILE A 4 -17.10 30.25 -9.87
C ILE A 4 -18.53 29.82 -10.18
N ASN A 5 -19.00 30.10 -11.40
CA ASN A 5 -20.38 29.82 -11.81
C ASN A 5 -20.53 28.34 -12.21
N PRO A 6 -21.31 27.51 -11.48
CA PRO A 6 -21.50 26.09 -11.80
C PRO A 6 -21.98 25.80 -13.23
N ASN A 7 -22.69 26.75 -13.84
CA ASN A 7 -23.29 26.60 -15.17
C ASN A 7 -22.36 27.02 -16.32
N LYS A 8 -21.14 27.50 -16.04
CA LYS A 8 -20.16 27.84 -17.08
C LYS A 8 -19.33 26.62 -17.46
N SER A 9 -18.94 26.53 -18.73
CA SER A 9 -17.94 25.56 -19.17
C SER A 9 -16.57 25.91 -18.60
N TYR A 10 -15.92 24.91 -18.02
CA TYR A 10 -14.55 24.96 -17.51
C TYR A 10 -13.82 23.68 -17.87
N HIS A 11 -12.50 23.75 -18.01
CA HIS A 11 -11.64 22.58 -18.08
C HIS A 11 -10.86 22.40 -16.77
N PHE A 12 -11.22 21.38 -16.00
CA PHE A 12 -10.53 20.97 -14.78
C PHE A 12 -9.47 19.90 -15.08
N LEU A 13 -8.29 20.07 -14.49
CA LEU A 13 -7.26 19.04 -14.40
C LEU A 13 -7.14 18.57 -12.95
N LEU A 14 -7.53 17.33 -12.68
CA LEU A 14 -7.20 16.63 -11.44
C LEU A 14 -5.78 16.05 -11.55
N ILE A 15 -5.00 16.11 -10.48
CA ILE A 15 -3.61 15.62 -10.47
C ILE A 15 -3.41 14.65 -9.30
N GLN A 16 -3.03 13.41 -9.60
CA GLN A 16 -2.68 12.36 -8.66
C GLN A 16 -1.78 11.33 -9.38
N THR A 17 -0.48 11.43 -9.14
CA THR A 17 0.59 10.88 -9.98
C THR A 17 1.32 9.70 -9.36
N GLN A 18 0.83 9.17 -8.24
CA GLN A 18 1.38 7.95 -7.67
C GLN A 18 1.20 6.75 -8.63
N SER A 19 2.24 5.93 -8.76
CA SER A 19 2.22 4.69 -9.53
C SER A 19 1.36 3.60 -8.86
N TYR A 20 1.09 2.50 -9.57
CA TYR A 20 0.31 1.36 -9.10
C TYR A 20 0.72 0.84 -7.72
N THR A 21 2.02 0.76 -7.43
CA THR A 21 2.56 0.34 -6.12
C THR A 21 2.05 1.21 -4.96
N ASN A 22 1.73 2.48 -5.22
CA ASN A 22 1.18 3.43 -4.24
C ASN A 22 -0.24 3.90 -4.64
N GLY A 23 -0.95 3.11 -5.45
CA GLY A 23 -2.14 3.53 -6.18
C GLY A 23 -3.42 3.71 -5.36
N VAL A 24 -3.41 3.39 -4.05
CA VAL A 24 -4.60 3.50 -3.18
C VAL A 24 -5.23 4.89 -3.25
N ARG A 25 -4.43 5.95 -3.14
CA ARG A 25 -4.95 7.33 -3.19
C ARG A 25 -5.45 7.73 -4.58
N VAL A 26 -4.92 7.10 -5.62
CA VAL A 26 -5.36 7.29 -7.00
C VAL A 26 -6.78 6.74 -7.17
N ILE A 27 -7.04 5.51 -6.71
CA ILE A 27 -8.39 4.93 -6.75
C ILE A 27 -9.36 5.76 -5.90
N LEU A 28 -8.95 6.10 -4.68
CA LEU A 28 -9.67 7.00 -3.78
C LEU A 28 -9.72 8.47 -4.27
N SER A 29 -9.29 8.77 -5.50
CA SER A 29 -9.49 10.08 -6.14
C SER A 29 -10.51 10.04 -7.28
N LEU A 30 -10.93 8.85 -7.73
CA LEU A 30 -11.90 8.69 -8.82
C LEU A 30 -13.24 9.37 -8.54
N GLN A 31 -13.67 9.43 -7.28
CA GLN A 31 -14.88 10.14 -6.86
C GLN A 31 -14.85 11.64 -7.20
N CYS A 32 -13.66 12.25 -7.31
CA CYS A 32 -13.55 13.66 -7.69
C CYS A 32 -14.07 13.92 -9.10
N ILE A 33 -13.99 12.93 -10.00
CA ILE A 33 -14.45 13.05 -11.38
C ILE A 33 -15.99 13.21 -11.40
N GLU A 34 -16.71 12.27 -10.80
CA GLU A 34 -18.18 12.33 -10.72
C GLU A 34 -18.64 13.52 -9.89
N PHE A 35 -17.90 13.88 -8.84
CA PHE A 35 -18.20 15.07 -8.03
C PHE A 35 -18.16 16.34 -8.87
N LEU A 36 -17.05 16.59 -9.56
CA LEU A 36 -16.91 17.77 -10.41
C LEU A 36 -17.94 17.78 -11.53
N LYS A 37 -18.24 16.62 -12.13
CA LYS A 37 -19.23 16.55 -13.21
C LYS A 37 -20.65 16.83 -12.73
N THR A 38 -20.99 16.39 -11.52
CA THR A 38 -22.29 16.65 -10.89
C THR A 38 -22.45 18.13 -10.56
N TYR A 39 -21.40 18.75 -10.00
CA TYR A 39 -21.46 20.15 -9.56
C TYR A 39 -21.20 21.15 -10.70
N PHE A 40 -20.43 20.78 -11.73
CA PHE A 40 -20.19 21.56 -12.95
C PHE A 40 -20.60 20.74 -14.20
N PRO A 41 -21.91 20.69 -14.54
CA PRO A 41 -22.42 19.81 -15.59
C PRO A 41 -21.77 20.01 -16.97
N HIS A 42 -21.40 21.25 -17.29
CA HIS A 42 -20.78 21.62 -18.56
C HIS A 42 -19.25 21.52 -18.57
N ALA A 43 -18.63 21.10 -17.46
CA ALA A 43 -17.19 21.02 -17.38
C ALA A 43 -16.63 19.82 -18.17
N SER A 44 -15.45 20.06 -18.73
CA SER A 44 -14.52 19.03 -19.18
C SER A 44 -13.58 18.68 -18.02
N ILE A 45 -13.40 17.38 -17.77
CA ILE A 45 -12.59 16.90 -16.64
C ILE A 45 -11.47 16.04 -17.21
N SER A 46 -10.24 16.42 -16.93
CA SER A 46 -9.05 15.64 -17.25
C SER A 46 -8.31 15.22 -16.00
N PHE A 47 -7.48 14.18 -16.13
CA PHE A 47 -6.67 13.67 -15.04
C PHE A 47 -5.22 13.52 -15.48
N LEU A 48 -4.28 14.02 -14.68
CA LEU A 48 -2.85 13.72 -14.78
C LEU A 48 -2.51 12.62 -13.77
N ILE A 49 -2.08 11.47 -14.28
CA ILE A 49 -1.76 10.26 -13.50
C ILE A 49 -0.43 9.66 -13.94
N HIS A 50 0.08 8.66 -13.23
CA HIS A 50 1.11 7.76 -13.77
C HIS A 50 0.48 6.78 -14.77
N SER A 51 1.17 6.46 -15.86
CA SER A 51 0.64 5.58 -16.92
C SER A 51 0.20 4.19 -16.42
N SER A 52 0.87 3.63 -15.41
CA SER A 52 0.45 2.36 -14.77
C SER A 52 -0.95 2.37 -14.16
N MET A 53 -1.52 3.55 -13.90
CA MET A 53 -2.88 3.68 -13.37
C MET A 53 -3.94 3.80 -14.46
N GLN A 54 -3.58 3.87 -15.74
CA GLN A 54 -4.50 4.13 -16.85
C GLN A 54 -5.70 3.17 -16.88
N ASP A 55 -5.47 1.89 -16.62
CA ASP A 55 -6.50 0.87 -16.71
C ASP A 55 -7.62 1.04 -15.67
N PHE A 56 -7.41 1.79 -14.58
CA PHE A 56 -8.46 2.09 -13.59
C PHE A 56 -9.39 3.23 -14.02
N PHE A 57 -9.00 4.04 -15.01
CA PHE A 57 -9.75 5.21 -15.47
C PHE A 57 -10.50 4.99 -16.79
N LYS A 58 -10.21 3.91 -17.52
CA LYS A 58 -10.85 3.59 -18.79
C LYS A 58 -12.38 3.50 -18.67
N HIS A 59 -13.05 3.90 -19.75
CA HIS A 59 -14.51 3.95 -19.90
C HIS A 59 -15.26 4.82 -18.87
N ASN A 60 -14.56 5.65 -18.09
CA ASN A 60 -15.22 6.59 -17.21
C ASN A 60 -15.98 7.64 -18.04
N PRO A 61 -17.32 7.71 -17.96
CA PRO A 61 -18.15 8.53 -18.85
C PRO A 61 -18.01 10.05 -18.58
N TYR A 62 -17.42 10.42 -17.45
CA TYR A 62 -17.27 11.81 -17.03
C TYR A 62 -15.85 12.34 -17.26
N LEU A 63 -14.93 11.47 -17.68
CA LEU A 63 -13.54 11.81 -17.92
C LEU A 63 -13.33 12.12 -19.40
N ASN A 64 -12.89 13.35 -19.69
CA ASN A 64 -12.60 13.81 -21.05
C ASN A 64 -11.25 13.29 -21.56
N LYS A 65 -10.18 13.41 -20.75
CA LYS A 65 -8.82 13.05 -21.20
C LYS A 65 -7.90 12.67 -20.04
N LEU A 66 -7.09 11.64 -20.25
CA LEU A 66 -5.95 11.30 -19.41
C LEU A 66 -4.66 11.93 -19.95
N PHE A 67 -3.82 12.37 -19.03
CA PHE A 67 -2.45 12.78 -19.26
C PHE A 67 -1.54 11.93 -18.35
N PHE A 68 -0.31 11.69 -18.78
CA PHE A 68 0.62 10.84 -18.06
C PHE A 68 1.85 11.63 -17.62
N ILE A 69 2.18 11.58 -16.33
CA ILE A 69 3.31 12.33 -15.76
C ILE A 69 4.66 11.86 -16.31
N ASP A 70 4.73 10.57 -16.63
CA ASP A 70 5.89 9.88 -17.19
C ASP A 70 6.04 10.09 -18.72
N GLU A 71 5.20 10.93 -19.34
CA GLU A 71 5.41 11.40 -20.72
C GLU A 71 6.50 12.48 -20.80
N LYS A 72 7.44 12.29 -21.74
CA LYS A 72 8.58 13.18 -21.99
C LYS A 72 8.25 14.68 -22.16
N HIS A 73 7.06 15.01 -22.66
CA HIS A 73 6.67 16.37 -23.00
C HIS A 73 5.39 16.84 -22.28
N ILE A 74 5.13 16.30 -21.09
CA ILE A 74 3.89 16.55 -20.34
C ILE A 74 3.57 18.05 -20.19
N THR A 75 4.53 18.89 -19.84
CA THR A 75 4.32 20.35 -19.70
C THR A 75 3.78 21.00 -20.98
N ARG A 76 4.32 20.61 -22.15
CA ARG A 76 3.86 21.12 -23.44
C ARG A 76 2.46 20.60 -23.76
N THR A 77 2.21 19.31 -23.50
CA THR A 77 0.91 18.69 -23.66
C THR A 77 -0.16 19.40 -22.82
N LEU A 78 0.13 19.70 -21.56
CA LEU A 78 -0.77 20.44 -20.67
C LEU A 78 -0.99 21.90 -21.12
N LYS A 79 0.06 22.57 -21.61
CA LYS A 79 -0.05 23.95 -22.13
C LYS A 79 -1.04 24.07 -23.29
N HIS A 80 -1.09 23.06 -24.15
CA HIS A 80 -2.00 23.02 -25.30
C HIS A 80 -3.41 22.50 -24.96
N ALA A 81 -3.65 22.10 -23.71
CA ALA A 81 -4.93 21.55 -23.29
C ALA A 81 -5.92 22.60 -22.76
N GLU A 82 -5.56 23.89 -22.74
CA GLU A 82 -6.47 24.99 -22.35
C GLU A 82 -7.13 24.82 -20.96
N ILE A 83 -6.35 24.35 -19.99
CA ILE A 83 -6.82 24.04 -18.64
C ILE A 83 -7.07 25.33 -17.84
N ASP A 84 -8.29 25.50 -17.33
CA ASP A 84 -8.68 26.63 -16.50
C ASP A 84 -8.21 26.48 -15.04
N PHE A 85 -8.41 25.27 -14.48
CA PHE A 85 -8.17 24.95 -13.08
C PHE A 85 -7.37 23.65 -12.94
N SER A 86 -6.31 23.65 -12.14
CA SER A 86 -5.68 22.41 -11.67
C SER A 86 -5.95 22.17 -10.19
N LEU A 87 -6.20 20.92 -9.82
CA LEU A 87 -6.40 20.46 -8.45
C LEU A 87 -5.39 19.34 -8.14
N SER A 88 -4.33 19.69 -7.40
CA SER A 88 -3.31 18.75 -6.93
C SER A 88 -3.78 18.02 -5.69
N LEU A 89 -4.22 16.77 -5.87
CA LEU A 89 -4.71 15.88 -4.81
C LEU A 89 -3.57 15.20 -4.04
N PHE A 90 -2.34 15.34 -4.54
CA PHE A 90 -1.09 14.88 -3.94
C PHE A 90 -0.04 15.98 -4.03
N ASP A 91 0.80 16.08 -3.00
CA ASP A 91 1.88 17.06 -2.92
C ASP A 91 3.14 16.45 -3.52
N GLU A 92 3.39 16.75 -4.79
CA GLU A 92 4.55 16.27 -5.53
C GLU A 92 5.15 17.39 -6.38
N ARG A 93 6.48 17.48 -6.34
CA ARG A 93 7.23 18.56 -7.00
C ARG A 93 7.05 18.56 -8.51
N GLU A 94 7.16 17.39 -9.15
CA GLU A 94 7.20 17.24 -10.60
C GLU A 94 5.89 17.69 -11.24
N SER A 95 4.76 17.12 -10.80
CA SER A 95 3.44 17.48 -11.30
C SER A 95 3.04 18.93 -10.95
N THR A 96 3.45 19.44 -9.79
CA THR A 96 3.26 20.86 -9.42
C THR A 96 4.01 21.79 -10.38
N LEU A 97 5.26 21.46 -10.69
CA LEU A 97 6.09 22.25 -11.61
C LEU A 97 5.54 22.18 -13.04
N ALA A 98 5.12 21.00 -13.50
CA ALA A 98 4.50 20.82 -14.81
C ALA A 98 3.25 21.69 -14.97
N ALA A 99 2.36 21.70 -13.98
CA ALA A 99 1.16 22.54 -13.99
C ALA A 99 1.49 24.05 -14.00
N PHE A 100 2.51 24.47 -13.24
CA PHE A 100 2.99 25.85 -13.22
C PHE A 100 3.59 26.27 -14.57
N MET A 101 4.52 25.48 -15.10
CA MET A 101 5.21 25.75 -16.37
C MET A 101 4.26 25.67 -17.58
N ALA A 102 3.20 24.88 -17.50
CA ALA A 102 2.13 24.84 -18.51
C ALA A 102 1.32 26.15 -18.55
N GLY A 103 1.47 27.03 -17.56
CA GLY A 103 0.79 28.34 -17.51
C GLY A 103 -0.65 28.27 -17.02
N ILE A 104 -1.06 27.16 -16.36
CA ILE A 104 -2.41 27.02 -15.79
C ILE A 104 -2.62 28.10 -14.74
N LYS A 105 -3.53 29.05 -14.95
CA LYS A 105 -3.61 30.26 -14.11
C LYS A 105 -4.17 30.00 -12.71
N THR A 106 -5.12 29.08 -12.58
CA THR A 106 -5.72 28.74 -11.28
C THR A 106 -5.24 27.38 -10.80
N ARG A 107 -4.24 27.38 -9.91
CA ARG A 107 -3.69 26.14 -9.35
C ARG A 107 -4.06 26.01 -7.87
N ILE A 108 -4.83 24.98 -7.56
CA ILE A 108 -5.30 24.62 -6.23
C ILE A 108 -4.50 23.40 -5.78
N GLY A 109 -3.94 23.43 -4.58
CA GLY A 109 -3.13 22.30 -4.10
C GLY A 109 -2.90 22.31 -2.60
N ILE A 110 -2.32 21.20 -2.13
CA ILE A 110 -1.99 21.01 -0.72
C ILE A 110 -0.77 21.86 -0.35
N PHE A 111 -0.86 22.63 0.73
CA PHE A 111 0.25 23.45 1.22
C PHE A 111 1.02 22.71 2.32
N SER A 112 1.94 21.84 1.91
CA SER A 112 2.77 21.03 2.82
C SER A 112 4.28 21.05 2.53
N SER A 113 4.70 21.48 1.34
CA SER A 113 6.13 21.50 0.94
C SER A 113 6.54 22.83 0.31
N ILE A 114 7.84 23.08 0.13
CA ILE A 114 8.32 24.36 -0.43
C ILE A 114 7.79 24.64 -1.85
N HIS A 115 7.67 23.63 -2.71
CA HIS A 115 7.17 23.79 -4.08
C HIS A 115 5.68 24.16 -4.12
N SER A 116 4.92 23.91 -3.04
CA SER A 116 3.51 24.28 -2.94
C SER A 116 3.28 25.81 -2.92
N ILE A 117 4.34 26.62 -2.82
CA ILE A 117 4.26 28.07 -3.07
C ILE A 117 3.73 28.40 -4.47
N LEU A 118 3.95 27.49 -5.44
CA LEU A 118 3.50 27.64 -6.83
C LEU A 118 1.98 27.54 -6.98
N PHE A 119 1.25 27.07 -5.96
CA PHE A 119 -0.22 27.12 -5.96
C PHE A 119 -0.72 28.53 -5.63
N ASN A 120 -1.71 28.99 -6.40
CA ASN A 120 -2.41 30.24 -6.10
C ASN A 120 -3.38 30.05 -4.92
N TYR A 121 -4.01 28.88 -4.84
CA TYR A 121 -4.97 28.51 -3.81
C TYR A 121 -4.44 27.34 -2.99
N LYS A 122 -4.05 27.64 -1.75
CA LYS A 122 -3.33 26.75 -0.85
C LYS A 122 -4.28 26.15 0.18
N VAL A 123 -4.38 24.83 0.23
CA VAL A 123 -5.21 24.11 1.19
C VAL A 123 -4.32 23.42 2.22
N LYS A 124 -4.42 23.83 3.49
CA LYS A 124 -3.71 23.16 4.60
C LYS A 124 -4.50 21.94 5.05
N GLN A 125 -3.85 20.78 5.12
CA GLN A 125 -4.46 19.52 5.55
C GLN A 125 -3.69 18.92 6.73
N LYS A 126 -4.35 18.78 7.89
CA LYS A 126 -3.76 18.10 9.05
C LYS A 126 -3.97 16.59 8.90
N ARG A 127 -2.98 15.89 8.34
CA ARG A 127 -3.08 14.45 8.04
C ARG A 127 -3.02 13.52 9.25
N SER A 128 -2.68 14.06 10.43
CA SER A 128 -2.74 13.37 11.72
C SER A 128 -4.15 13.38 12.38
N GLY A 129 -5.14 14.00 11.74
CA GLY A 129 -6.46 14.25 12.31
C GLY A 129 -7.47 13.10 12.23
N GLY A 130 -7.10 11.91 11.73
CA GLY A 130 -8.01 10.77 11.62
C GLY A 130 -9.09 10.88 10.53
N LYS A 131 -8.96 11.85 9.59
CA LYS A 131 -9.84 11.93 8.42
C LYS A 131 -9.49 10.85 7.39
N HIS A 132 -10.51 10.35 6.71
CA HIS A 132 -10.39 9.47 5.55
C HIS A 132 -9.77 10.19 4.35
N GLU A 133 -9.05 9.48 3.48
CA GLU A 133 -8.39 10.04 2.29
C GLU A 133 -9.35 10.80 1.36
N ILE A 134 -10.56 10.26 1.15
CA ILE A 134 -11.59 10.94 0.34
C ILE A 134 -12.02 12.27 0.95
N GLN A 135 -12.02 12.40 2.28
CA GLN A 135 -12.36 13.67 2.92
C GLN A 135 -11.28 14.75 2.67
N TYR A 136 -10.00 14.36 2.53
CA TYR A 136 -8.96 15.31 2.11
C TYR A 136 -9.18 15.79 0.66
N ASN A 137 -9.62 14.91 -0.23
CA ASN A 137 -10.00 15.30 -1.59
C ASN A 137 -11.18 16.28 -1.59
N LEU A 138 -12.19 16.05 -0.75
CA LEU A 138 -13.31 16.98 -0.56
C LEU A 138 -12.85 18.34 -0.01
N ASP A 139 -11.86 18.38 0.86
CA ASP A 139 -11.31 19.64 1.38
C ASP A 139 -10.68 20.51 0.27
N LEU A 140 -10.11 19.90 -0.77
CA LEU A 140 -9.65 20.61 -1.97
C LEU A 140 -10.83 21.09 -2.83
N LEU A 141 -11.83 20.23 -3.07
CA LEU A 141 -13.02 20.58 -3.84
C LEU A 141 -13.83 21.72 -3.22
N LYS A 142 -13.87 21.84 -1.88
CA LYS A 142 -14.47 22.99 -1.18
C LYS A 142 -13.89 24.32 -1.64
N SER A 143 -12.65 24.37 -2.11
CA SER A 143 -12.05 25.59 -2.64
C SER A 143 -12.78 26.13 -3.87
N LEU A 144 -13.49 25.27 -4.61
CA LEU A 144 -14.33 25.60 -5.76
C LEU A 144 -15.79 25.91 -5.40
N GLY A 145 -16.14 25.92 -4.11
CA GLY A 145 -17.54 26.08 -3.65
C GLY A 145 -18.36 24.80 -3.65
N CYS A 146 -17.76 23.65 -3.94
CA CYS A 146 -18.41 22.34 -3.86
C CYS A 146 -18.94 22.05 -2.44
N PRO A 147 -20.16 21.50 -2.29
CA PRO A 147 -20.70 21.13 -0.99
C PRO A 147 -19.94 19.97 -0.35
N ASN A 148 -20.11 19.80 0.96
CA ASN A 148 -19.51 18.67 1.67
C ASN A 148 -20.39 17.41 1.52
N GLN A 149 -20.38 16.83 0.33
CA GLN A 149 -21.06 15.57 0.01
C GLN A 149 -20.03 14.46 -0.22
N THR A 150 -20.32 13.24 0.23
CA THR A 150 -19.46 12.09 -0.06
C THR A 150 -19.99 11.36 -1.29
N LEU A 151 -19.14 11.22 -2.30
CA LEU A 151 -19.31 10.29 -3.41
C LEU A 151 -18.27 9.18 -3.31
N TYR A 152 -18.58 8.03 -3.92
CA TYR A 152 -17.74 6.84 -3.87
C TYR A 152 -16.91 6.71 -5.16
N PRO A 153 -15.67 6.20 -5.09
CA PRO A 153 -14.90 5.82 -6.27
C PRO A 153 -15.68 4.84 -7.15
N LYS A 154 -15.58 4.98 -8.47
CA LYS A 154 -16.18 4.06 -9.44
C LYS A 154 -15.21 3.71 -10.56
N ILE A 155 -15.10 2.43 -10.86
CA ILE A 155 -14.40 1.90 -12.04
C ILE A 155 -15.45 1.39 -13.02
N TYR A 156 -15.26 1.71 -14.30
CA TYR A 156 -16.21 1.38 -15.36
C TYR A 156 -15.62 0.26 -16.22
N LEU A 157 -16.35 -0.86 -16.33
CA LEU A 157 -16.05 -1.97 -17.23
C LEU A 157 -17.12 -2.01 -18.32
N ASN A 158 -16.69 -2.22 -19.57
CA ASN A 158 -17.63 -2.44 -20.66
C ASN A 158 -18.10 -3.91 -20.70
N ILE A 159 -19.08 -4.20 -21.57
CA ILE A 159 -19.66 -5.54 -21.70
C ILE A 159 -18.62 -6.56 -22.19
N SER A 160 -17.75 -6.17 -23.13
CA SER A 160 -16.71 -7.05 -23.66
C SER A 160 -15.72 -7.51 -22.59
N GLU A 161 -15.25 -6.59 -21.74
CA GLU A 161 -14.32 -6.88 -20.65
C GLU A 161 -14.95 -7.82 -19.61
N LYS A 162 -16.24 -7.62 -19.31
CA LYS A 162 -16.99 -8.53 -18.42
C LYS A 162 -17.11 -9.92 -19.03
N ASN A 163 -17.47 -10.02 -20.32
CA ASN A 163 -17.63 -11.30 -21.01
C ASN A 163 -16.29 -12.04 -21.15
N GLU A 164 -15.22 -11.35 -21.51
CA GLU A 164 -13.86 -11.92 -21.62
C GLU A 164 -13.38 -12.46 -20.27
N SER A 165 -13.60 -11.70 -19.19
CA SER A 165 -13.24 -12.13 -17.84
C SER A 165 -14.08 -13.32 -17.36
N GLN A 166 -15.36 -13.36 -17.72
CA GLN A 166 -16.23 -14.49 -17.44
C GLN A 166 -15.77 -15.74 -18.20
N HIS A 167 -15.46 -15.60 -19.49
CA HIS A 167 -14.93 -16.70 -20.30
C HIS A 167 -13.62 -17.23 -19.70
N TYR A 168 -12.71 -16.34 -19.29
CA TYR A 168 -11.47 -16.71 -18.61
C TYR A 168 -11.74 -17.55 -17.35
N LEU A 169 -12.70 -17.13 -16.52
CA LEU A 169 -13.09 -17.86 -15.31
C LEU A 169 -13.70 -19.23 -15.64
N MET A 170 -14.57 -19.29 -16.66
CA MET A 170 -15.20 -20.54 -17.10
C MET A 170 -14.16 -21.53 -17.62
N GLU A 171 -13.24 -21.10 -18.48
CA GLU A 171 -12.15 -21.95 -19.00
C GLU A 171 -11.30 -22.52 -17.86
N LYS A 172 -10.97 -21.68 -16.88
CA LYS A 172 -10.14 -22.08 -15.75
C LYS A 172 -10.80 -23.08 -14.81
N PHE A 173 -12.12 -23.02 -14.69
CA PHE A 173 -12.92 -23.87 -13.80
C PHE A 173 -13.94 -24.73 -14.58
N THR A 174 -13.62 -25.12 -15.83
CA THR A 174 -14.54 -25.75 -16.80
C THR A 174 -15.32 -26.96 -16.28
N ASN A 175 -14.76 -27.70 -15.31
CA ASN A 175 -15.37 -28.91 -14.73
C ASN A 175 -15.93 -28.70 -13.32
N SER A 176 -16.06 -27.45 -12.88
CA SER A 176 -16.61 -27.13 -11.56
C SER A 176 -18.13 -27.05 -11.63
N SER A 177 -18.82 -27.76 -10.74
CA SER A 177 -20.25 -27.55 -10.48
C SER A 177 -20.53 -26.27 -9.68
N LEU A 178 -19.48 -25.56 -9.27
CA LEU A 178 -19.54 -24.39 -8.39
C LEU A 178 -19.62 -23.11 -9.21
N SER A 179 -20.60 -22.25 -8.90
CA SER A 179 -20.83 -20.97 -9.59
C SER A 179 -20.05 -19.79 -9.00
N ASP A 180 -19.64 -19.90 -7.73
CA ASP A 180 -19.18 -18.74 -6.97
C ASP A 180 -17.66 -18.64 -6.96
N TYR A 181 -17.16 -17.52 -7.47
CA TYR A 181 -15.73 -17.21 -7.51
C TYR A 181 -15.30 -16.39 -6.29
N ILE A 182 -14.26 -16.86 -5.61
CA ILE A 182 -13.60 -16.11 -4.53
C ILE A 182 -12.23 -15.66 -5.03
N VAL A 183 -11.96 -14.36 -4.95
CA VAL A 183 -10.69 -13.79 -5.42
C VAL A 183 -9.89 -13.32 -4.21
N ILE A 184 -8.63 -13.77 -4.12
CA ILE A 184 -7.74 -13.51 -3.00
C ILE A 184 -6.47 -12.85 -3.53
N SER A 185 -6.10 -11.70 -2.99
CA SER A 185 -4.82 -11.03 -3.27
C SER A 185 -3.95 -10.97 -2.01
N PRO A 186 -2.95 -11.86 -1.88
CA PRO A 186 -2.02 -11.87 -0.75
C PRO A 186 -1.01 -10.72 -0.77
N SER A 187 -1.08 -9.83 -1.77
CA SER A 187 -0.08 -8.80 -2.02
C SER A 187 0.14 -7.91 -0.80
N ASN A 188 1.41 -7.53 -0.62
CA ASN A 188 1.86 -6.61 0.41
C ASN A 188 2.41 -5.30 -0.19
N ALA A 189 2.13 -4.97 -1.46
CA ALA A 189 2.77 -3.86 -2.19
C ALA A 189 2.76 -2.49 -1.47
N ASN A 190 1.80 -2.23 -0.57
CA ASN A 190 1.73 -1.00 0.24
C ASN A 190 2.40 -1.10 1.63
N CYS A 191 3.03 -2.23 1.93
CA CYS A 191 3.71 -2.51 3.19
C CYS A 191 5.20 -2.58 2.86
N ASN A 192 5.98 -1.55 3.23
CA ASN A 192 7.43 -1.50 3.01
C ASN A 192 8.11 -2.87 3.20
N MET A 193 8.49 -3.54 2.10
CA MET A 193 9.05 -4.90 2.12
C MET A 193 10.44 -4.96 2.76
N ASN A 194 11.12 -3.82 2.91
CA ASN A 194 12.45 -3.73 3.53
C ASN A 194 12.43 -3.49 5.04
N SER A 195 11.29 -3.67 5.69
CA SER A 195 11.18 -3.51 7.12
C SER A 195 10.90 -4.85 7.79
N LYS A 196 11.57 -5.12 8.93
CA LYS A 196 11.10 -6.06 9.96
C LYS A 196 9.64 -5.79 10.41
N ASN A 197 8.99 -4.75 9.86
CA ASN A 197 7.61 -4.28 10.07
C ASN A 197 6.71 -4.45 8.83
N ALA A 198 6.68 -5.60 8.16
CA ALA A 198 5.60 -5.92 7.22
C ALA A 198 4.23 -5.71 7.92
N MET A 199 3.41 -4.80 7.36
CA MET A 199 2.16 -4.33 7.97
C MET A 199 0.92 -5.11 7.48
N GLY A 200 1.07 -5.94 6.45
CA GLY A 200 0.01 -6.75 5.86
C GLY A 200 0.04 -8.20 6.34
N TRP A 201 -1.07 -8.90 6.15
CA TRP A 201 -1.28 -10.27 6.59
C TRP A 201 -0.38 -11.21 5.79
N ALA A 202 0.20 -12.20 6.46
CA ALA A 202 1.20 -13.06 5.84
C ALA A 202 0.60 -13.86 4.67
N THR A 203 1.35 -13.97 3.57
CA THR A 203 0.93 -14.74 2.38
C THR A 203 0.50 -16.16 2.74
N LYS A 204 1.21 -16.83 3.65
CA LYS A 204 0.83 -18.18 4.13
C LYS A 204 -0.60 -18.25 4.68
N ASN A 205 -1.05 -17.20 5.37
CA ASN A 205 -2.38 -17.16 5.96
C ASN A 205 -3.46 -17.02 4.87
N PHE A 206 -3.20 -16.21 3.84
CA PHE A 206 -4.07 -16.16 2.65
C PHE A 206 -4.13 -17.50 1.91
N LEU A 207 -3.00 -18.19 1.77
CA LEU A 207 -2.97 -19.50 1.12
C LEU A 207 -3.69 -20.58 1.96
N GLN A 208 -3.61 -20.50 3.29
CA GLN A 208 -4.37 -21.39 4.17
C GLN A 208 -5.88 -21.22 3.98
N ILE A 209 -6.41 -19.98 4.03
CA ILE A 209 -7.84 -19.78 3.77
C ILE A 209 -8.22 -20.16 2.34
N ALA A 210 -7.35 -19.92 1.36
CA ALA A 210 -7.58 -20.31 -0.03
C ALA A 210 -7.71 -21.83 -0.16
N ASN A 211 -6.87 -22.60 0.52
CA ASN A 211 -6.90 -24.05 0.53
C ASN A 211 -8.21 -24.61 1.13
N GLU A 212 -8.67 -24.03 2.23
CA GLU A 212 -9.95 -24.43 2.85
C GLU A 212 -11.14 -24.11 1.94
N LEU A 213 -11.18 -22.90 1.39
CA LEU A 213 -12.25 -22.45 0.50
C LEU A 213 -12.28 -23.22 -0.83
N ALA A 214 -11.12 -23.67 -1.33
CA ALA A 214 -11.03 -24.41 -2.60
C ALA A 214 -11.73 -25.79 -2.58
N THR A 215 -12.13 -26.28 -1.40
CA THR A 215 -12.97 -27.49 -1.27
C THR A 215 -14.40 -27.28 -1.78
N SER A 216 -14.90 -26.03 -1.71
CA SER A 216 -16.31 -25.70 -1.91
C SER A 216 -16.54 -24.52 -2.86
N TYR A 217 -15.47 -23.81 -3.27
CA TYR A 217 -15.54 -22.61 -4.11
C TYR A 217 -14.48 -22.58 -5.19
N CYS A 218 -14.74 -21.85 -6.27
CA CYS A 218 -13.74 -21.55 -7.29
C CYS A 218 -12.82 -20.42 -6.79
N VAL A 219 -11.67 -20.79 -6.21
CA VAL A 219 -10.74 -19.83 -5.61
C VAL A 219 -9.65 -19.40 -6.59
N LEU A 220 -9.48 -18.09 -6.75
CA LEU A 220 -8.44 -17.46 -7.55
C LEU A 220 -7.50 -16.62 -6.68
N ILE A 221 -6.22 -16.96 -6.69
CA ILE A 221 -5.14 -16.22 -6.04
C ILE A 221 -4.47 -15.34 -7.08
N VAL A 222 -4.42 -14.04 -6.85
CA VAL A 222 -3.99 -13.05 -7.84
C VAL A 222 -2.71 -12.35 -7.41
N GLY A 223 -1.84 -12.06 -8.36
CA GLY A 223 -0.59 -11.34 -8.10
C GLY A 223 0.11 -10.87 -9.37
N THR A 224 1.14 -10.06 -9.18
CA THR A 224 2.12 -9.74 -10.22
C THR A 224 2.96 -10.97 -10.60
N GLN A 225 3.72 -10.92 -11.69
CA GLN A 225 4.61 -12.03 -12.09
C GLN A 225 5.51 -12.50 -10.94
N LEU A 226 6.18 -11.57 -10.24
CA LEU A 226 7.07 -11.88 -9.12
C LEU A 226 6.32 -12.58 -7.98
N GLU A 227 5.13 -12.10 -7.64
CA GLU A 227 4.29 -12.68 -6.59
C GLU A 227 3.80 -14.07 -6.99
N ILE A 228 3.37 -14.24 -8.25
CA ILE A 228 2.85 -15.52 -8.76
C ILE A 228 3.95 -16.58 -8.79
N ASP A 229 5.17 -16.24 -9.17
CA ASP A 229 6.29 -17.18 -9.14
C ASP A 229 6.60 -17.65 -7.71
N MET A 230 6.50 -16.75 -6.74
CA MET A 230 6.59 -17.11 -5.32
C MET A 230 5.40 -18.00 -4.90
N TYR A 231 4.17 -17.63 -5.26
CA TYR A 231 2.97 -18.40 -4.91
C TYR A 231 3.03 -19.81 -5.50
N LYS A 232 3.48 -19.98 -6.74
CA LYS A 232 3.68 -21.30 -7.39
C LYS A 232 4.53 -22.25 -6.56
N LEU A 233 5.56 -21.75 -5.88
CA LEU A 233 6.39 -22.56 -5.00
C LEU A 233 5.66 -22.90 -3.70
N MET A 234 4.95 -21.92 -3.12
CA MET A 234 4.26 -22.07 -1.84
C MET A 234 3.03 -22.99 -1.90
N ILE A 235 2.25 -22.93 -2.99
CA ILE A 235 1.00 -23.69 -3.11
C ILE A 235 1.21 -25.20 -3.11
N LYS A 236 2.43 -25.69 -3.38
CA LYS A 236 2.79 -27.11 -3.31
C LYS A 236 2.57 -27.72 -1.91
N ASN A 237 2.51 -26.89 -0.88
CA ASN A 237 2.25 -27.33 0.50
C ASN A 237 0.76 -27.41 0.85
N TYR A 238 -0.15 -27.15 -0.10
CA TYR A 238 -1.59 -27.06 0.14
C TYR A 238 -2.33 -28.03 -0.78
N ALA A 239 -3.09 -28.96 -0.20
CA ALA A 239 -3.67 -30.09 -0.92
C ALA A 239 -4.72 -29.70 -1.98
N ASN A 240 -5.42 -28.58 -1.78
CA ASN A 240 -6.54 -28.16 -2.62
C ASN A 240 -6.17 -27.06 -3.62
N LEU A 241 -4.89 -26.64 -3.66
CA LEU A 241 -4.41 -25.59 -4.53
C LEU A 241 -3.52 -26.16 -5.63
N SER A 242 -3.65 -25.61 -6.84
CA SER A 242 -2.73 -25.88 -7.95
C SER A 242 -2.55 -24.63 -8.81
N GLU A 243 -1.74 -24.71 -9.87
CA GLU A 243 -1.50 -23.56 -10.75
C GLU A 243 -2.78 -23.01 -11.40
N LYS A 244 -3.84 -23.83 -11.52
CA LYS A 244 -5.16 -23.37 -11.97
C LYS A 244 -5.75 -22.29 -11.04
N ASN A 245 -5.35 -22.25 -9.78
CA ASN A 245 -5.82 -21.22 -8.84
C ASN A 245 -5.06 -19.90 -9.02
N LEU A 246 -3.99 -19.81 -9.81
CA LEU A 246 -3.14 -18.61 -9.87
C LEU A 246 -3.46 -17.71 -11.06
N PHE A 247 -3.72 -16.42 -10.83
CA PHE A 247 -3.93 -15.41 -11.87
C PHE A 247 -2.84 -14.35 -11.81
N MET A 248 -2.21 -14.12 -12.96
CA MET A 248 -1.17 -13.12 -13.08
C MET A 248 -1.68 -11.88 -13.79
N PHE A 249 -1.41 -10.70 -13.21
CA PHE A 249 -1.66 -9.40 -13.83
C PHE A 249 -0.38 -8.55 -13.91
N GLY A 250 -0.38 -7.58 -14.82
CA GLY A 250 0.74 -6.64 -15.00
C GLY A 250 1.95 -7.19 -15.76
N ASP A 251 2.76 -6.30 -16.31
CA ASP A 251 4.08 -6.61 -16.91
C ASP A 251 5.23 -6.23 -15.96
N VAL A 252 6.41 -6.80 -16.24
CA VAL A 252 7.62 -6.89 -15.39
C VAL A 252 8.28 -5.54 -15.02
N ASP A 253 7.83 -4.41 -15.57
CA ASP A 253 8.59 -3.14 -15.52
C ASP A 253 8.38 -2.30 -14.24
N GLU A 254 7.36 -2.57 -13.40
CA GLU A 254 7.01 -1.69 -12.26
C GLU A 254 7.85 -1.88 -10.98
N PHE A 255 8.66 -2.95 -10.88
CA PHE A 255 9.46 -3.23 -9.67
C PHE A 255 10.91 -2.71 -9.76
N ASN A 256 11.34 -2.17 -10.89
CA ASN A 256 12.69 -1.59 -11.02
C ASN A 256 12.81 -0.18 -10.41
N ASP A 257 11.70 0.55 -10.25
CA ASP A 257 11.71 1.92 -9.68
C ASP A 257 11.95 1.97 -8.16
N LEU A 258 11.87 0.82 -7.47
CA LEU A 258 12.23 0.75 -6.04
C LEU A 258 13.74 0.85 -5.80
N ASN A 259 14.57 0.67 -6.83
CA ASN A 259 16.03 0.83 -6.72
C ASN A 259 16.48 2.29 -6.91
N ASP A 260 15.68 3.14 -7.54
CA ASP A 260 16.06 4.55 -7.80
C ASP A 260 15.74 5.49 -6.62
N ILE A 261 14.85 5.09 -5.71
CA ILE A 261 14.54 5.85 -4.48
C ILE A 261 15.65 5.68 -3.41
N GLN A 262 16.55 4.71 -3.55
CA GLN A 262 17.68 4.52 -2.63
C GLN A 262 18.93 5.36 -2.98
N GLY A 263 18.91 6.12 -4.08
CA GLY A 263 20.08 6.86 -4.57
C GLY A 263 20.32 8.25 -3.96
N ASP A 264 19.26 8.95 -3.55
CA ASP A 264 19.36 10.37 -3.20
C ASP A 264 19.24 10.68 -1.69
N GLY A 265 18.79 9.72 -0.88
CA GLY A 265 18.66 9.89 0.58
C GLY A 265 19.92 9.61 1.39
N LEU A 266 20.94 8.95 0.83
CA LEU A 266 22.19 8.62 1.53
C LEU A 266 23.35 9.58 1.24
N LYS A 267 23.23 10.46 0.25
CA LYS A 267 24.32 11.39 -0.11
C LYS A 267 24.37 12.66 0.73
N GLU A 268 23.27 13.02 1.41
CA GLU A 268 23.23 14.19 2.29
C GLU A 268 23.58 13.89 3.76
N GLN A 269 23.61 12.63 4.19
CA GLN A 269 24.08 12.26 5.54
C GLN A 269 25.56 11.85 5.60
N ILE A 270 26.18 11.49 4.48
CA ILE A 270 27.61 11.10 4.46
C ILE A 270 28.56 12.32 4.33
N ASN A 271 28.04 13.49 3.97
CA ASN A 271 28.81 14.73 3.85
C ASN A 271 28.77 15.65 5.10
N GLN A 272 28.15 15.22 6.20
CA GLN A 272 28.22 15.95 7.49
C GLN A 272 29.08 15.28 8.55
N ASP A 273 29.44 13.99 8.38
CA ASP A 273 30.29 13.26 9.33
C ASP A 273 31.78 13.19 8.94
N ASN A 274 32.18 13.75 7.79
CA ASN A 274 33.57 13.77 7.32
C ASN A 274 34.24 15.16 7.34
N THR A 275 33.73 16.10 8.14
CA THR A 275 34.35 17.43 8.32
C THR A 275 34.55 17.81 9.80
N ILE A 276 34.73 16.81 10.68
CA ILE A 276 35.17 17.02 12.07
C ILE A 276 36.15 15.90 12.46
N GLN A 277 37.20 15.67 11.67
CA GLN A 277 38.41 14.96 12.11
C GLN A 277 39.63 15.44 11.31
N GLN A 278 39.85 16.76 11.25
CA GLN A 278 41.12 17.32 10.80
C GLN A 278 41.23 18.80 11.16
N GLU A 279 41.14 19.11 12.45
CA GLU A 279 41.73 20.32 13.04
C GLU A 279 41.82 20.07 14.55
N ASP A 280 42.78 20.72 15.21
CA ASP A 280 43.13 20.57 16.63
C ASP A 280 44.11 19.44 17.00
N SER A 281 45.20 19.37 16.24
CA SER A 281 46.52 19.18 16.86
C SER A 281 47.28 20.50 16.83
N LYS A 282 47.07 21.34 17.87
CA LYS A 282 47.99 22.40 18.36
C LYS A 282 47.23 23.40 19.24
N ILE A 283 47.49 23.35 20.55
CA ILE A 283 47.99 24.44 21.39
C ILE A 283 47.65 24.13 22.85
N SER A 284 48.72 24.11 23.64
CA SER A 284 48.74 23.92 25.07
C SER A 284 48.62 25.25 25.84
N ASN A 285 48.24 25.10 27.11
CA ASN A 285 48.60 25.89 28.29
C ASN A 285 47.61 26.88 28.92
N LYS A 286 47.34 26.58 30.21
CA LYS A 286 47.00 27.44 31.37
C LYS A 286 45.59 28.07 31.34
N THR A 287 44.76 27.99 32.37
CA THR A 287 44.99 28.38 33.78
C THR A 287 43.86 27.81 34.68
N GLU A 288 44.13 27.74 35.98
CA GLU A 288 43.39 27.10 37.08
C GLU A 288 42.10 27.79 37.57
N VAL A 289 41.40 27.05 38.47
CA VAL A 289 40.50 27.44 39.58
C VAL A 289 39.00 27.66 39.27
N SER A 290 38.14 26.72 39.71
CA SER A 290 37.34 26.88 40.95
C SER A 290 36.27 25.78 41.05
N SER A 291 36.34 25.03 42.14
CA SER A 291 35.39 24.02 42.59
C SER A 291 34.23 24.65 43.35
N GLN A 292 32.98 24.40 42.94
CA GLN A 292 31.83 24.41 43.86
C GLN A 292 30.85 23.29 43.50
N VAL A 293 30.73 22.37 44.45
CA VAL A 293 29.77 21.27 44.57
C VAL A 293 28.65 21.74 45.49
N LEU A 294 27.38 21.54 45.13
CA LEU A 294 26.24 21.33 46.05
C LEU A 294 25.04 20.69 45.28
N PRO A 295 24.10 20.00 45.97
CA PRO A 295 23.75 18.62 45.63
C PRO A 295 22.34 18.37 45.07
N TYR A 296 22.20 17.16 44.53
CA TYR A 296 20.97 16.44 44.21
C TYR A 296 20.09 16.20 45.45
N GLU A 297 18.78 16.44 45.34
CA GLU A 297 17.77 15.87 46.24
C GLU A 297 16.85 14.90 45.46
N GLU A 298 16.88 13.63 45.86
CA GLU A 298 15.90 12.59 45.56
C GLU A 298 14.77 12.62 46.59
N LYS A 299 13.51 12.60 46.13
CA LYS A 299 12.26 12.13 46.77
C LYS A 299 11.15 12.28 45.71
N ASP A 300 10.25 11.36 45.42
CA ASP A 300 9.76 10.21 46.16
C ASP A 300 9.29 9.09 45.22
N ILE A 301 9.64 7.88 45.62
CA ILE A 301 9.13 6.59 45.16
C ILE A 301 7.76 6.37 45.81
N LYS A 302 6.69 6.22 45.00
CA LYS A 302 5.49 5.42 45.32
C LYS A 302 4.47 5.48 44.18
N ASN A 303 4.46 4.43 43.35
CA ASN A 303 3.24 3.73 42.89
C ASN A 303 3.59 2.85 41.69
N ASN A 304 3.98 1.61 41.95
CA ASN A 304 3.75 0.49 41.02
C ASN A 304 3.86 -0.85 41.77
N GLN A 305 2.87 -1.09 42.62
CA GLN A 305 2.51 -2.43 43.08
C GLN A 305 0.99 -2.59 42.92
N ARG A 306 0.56 -2.98 41.71
CA ARG A 306 -0.74 -3.65 41.47
C ARG A 306 -0.93 -4.06 40.01
N ILE A 307 -0.03 -4.89 39.46
CA ILE A 307 -0.34 -5.71 38.27
C ILE A 307 0.31 -7.08 38.46
N THR A 308 -0.53 -8.11 38.58
CA THR A 308 -0.33 -9.55 38.27
C THR A 308 -1.17 -10.45 39.19
N LYS A 309 -2.50 -10.41 39.00
CA LYS A 309 -3.36 -11.55 39.36
C LYS A 309 -4.42 -11.70 38.28
N GLY A 310 -4.41 -12.86 37.63
CA GLY A 310 -5.39 -13.27 36.62
C GLY A 310 -4.73 -13.58 35.28
N LEU A 311 -4.05 -14.73 35.20
CA LEU A 311 -3.84 -15.59 34.01
C LEU A 311 -2.79 -16.65 34.38
N LYS A 312 -3.22 -17.68 35.12
CA LYS A 312 -2.52 -18.95 35.28
C LYS A 312 -3.55 -20.08 35.40
N SER A 313 -3.74 -20.82 34.33
CA SER A 313 -4.14 -22.24 34.37
C SER A 313 -4.00 -22.81 32.97
N TYR A 314 -3.44 -24.02 32.88
CA TYR A 314 -3.09 -24.82 31.70
C TYR A 314 -1.68 -24.62 31.12
N GLN A 315 -0.69 -25.27 31.75
CA GLN A 315 0.21 -26.21 31.08
C GLN A 315 1.11 -26.93 32.11
N GLN A 316 0.83 -28.22 32.28
CA GLN A 316 1.58 -29.32 32.91
C GLN A 316 1.06 -30.53 32.11
N GLU A 317 1.81 -31.50 31.58
CA GLU A 317 3.13 -32.07 31.79
C GLU A 317 3.54 -32.80 30.50
N SER A 318 4.84 -32.91 30.23
CA SER A 318 5.50 -34.18 29.87
C SER A 318 6.95 -33.93 29.45
N THR A 319 7.87 -34.01 30.41
CA THR A 319 9.31 -34.22 30.16
C THR A 319 9.61 -35.70 30.30
N PHE A 320 10.16 -36.31 29.24
CA PHE A 320 10.80 -37.63 29.30
C PHE A 320 12.28 -37.49 28.95
N ASN A 321 13.08 -38.34 29.59
CA ASN A 321 14.47 -38.13 29.99
C ASN A 321 15.44 -39.03 29.21
N ILE A 322 16.66 -38.51 28.99
CA ILE A 322 17.99 -39.18 29.03
C ILE A 322 18.37 -40.13 27.88
N SER A 323 19.46 -39.81 27.17
CA SER A 323 20.77 -40.47 27.35
C SER A 323 21.83 -39.96 26.36
N THR A 324 22.97 -39.47 26.88
CA THR A 324 24.25 -39.56 26.17
C THR A 324 25.32 -40.02 27.16
N GLN A 325 25.82 -41.24 26.92
CA GLN A 325 26.98 -41.80 27.59
C GLN A 325 28.26 -41.15 27.07
N SER A 326 29.17 -40.88 28.01
CA SER A 326 30.56 -40.51 27.82
C SER A 326 31.40 -41.70 27.33
N LEU A 327 32.31 -41.47 26.38
CA LEU A 327 33.55 -42.23 26.24
C LEU A 327 34.71 -41.29 25.81
N SER A 328 35.87 -41.62 26.36
CA SER A 328 37.14 -40.92 26.59
C SER A 328 38.00 -40.49 25.39
N ALA A 329 38.80 -39.43 25.63
CA ALA A 329 40.20 -39.13 25.21
C ALA A 329 40.55 -39.18 23.70
N THR A 330 41.19 -38.18 23.08
CA THR A 330 42.53 -37.63 23.37
C THR A 330 42.73 -36.24 22.76
N GLN A 331 43.78 -35.55 23.21
CA GLN A 331 44.26 -34.23 22.82
C GLN A 331 44.53 -34.01 21.32
N ASP A 332 44.57 -32.72 20.99
CA ASP A 332 45.25 -32.06 19.87
C ASP A 332 44.61 -32.13 18.48
N ASN A 333 43.84 -31.09 18.15
CA ASN A 333 44.16 -30.18 17.04
C ASN A 333 43.22 -28.96 17.09
N LYS A 334 43.79 -27.79 17.40
CA LYS A 334 43.25 -26.50 16.98
C LYS A 334 43.54 -26.34 15.48
N ASP A 335 42.70 -25.54 14.83
CA ASP A 335 42.78 -25.09 13.44
C ASP A 335 41.96 -25.93 12.45
N ASP A 336 40.65 -25.65 12.37
CA ASP A 336 39.88 -25.82 11.11
C ASP A 336 38.53 -25.06 11.08
N SER A 337 38.26 -24.12 11.99
CA SER A 337 36.98 -23.37 12.04
C SER A 337 37.01 -22.00 11.34
N ALA A 338 38.12 -21.61 10.69
CA ALA A 338 38.24 -20.30 10.03
C ALA A 338 38.03 -20.35 8.51
N ILE A 339 38.03 -21.53 7.87
CA ILE A 339 38.00 -21.66 6.41
C ILE A 339 36.56 -21.75 5.86
N ASN A 340 35.57 -22.09 6.69
CA ASN A 340 34.20 -22.40 6.25
C ASN A 340 33.20 -21.23 6.32
N VAL A 341 33.53 -20.16 7.06
CA VAL A 341 32.67 -18.96 7.16
C VAL A 341 32.88 -18.05 5.94
N ASP A 342 34.13 -17.92 5.49
CA ASP A 342 34.52 -17.12 4.33
C ASP A 342 33.90 -17.67 3.03
N THR A 343 33.75 -19.00 2.93
CA THR A 343 33.14 -19.65 1.77
C THR A 343 31.62 -19.44 1.70
N GLN A 344 30.93 -19.41 2.85
CA GLN A 344 29.48 -19.12 2.89
C GLN A 344 29.18 -17.65 2.62
N GLU A 345 30.01 -16.73 3.13
CA GLU A 345 29.88 -15.30 2.87
C GLU A 345 30.19 -14.97 1.40
N GLN A 346 31.21 -15.61 0.81
CA GLN A 346 31.50 -15.49 -0.62
C GLN A 346 30.40 -16.10 -1.50
N GLN A 347 29.77 -17.20 -1.09
CA GLN A 347 28.60 -17.78 -1.79
C GLN A 347 27.37 -16.86 -1.71
N GLU A 348 27.13 -16.21 -0.57
CA GLU A 348 26.09 -15.18 -0.37
C GLU A 348 26.32 -13.97 -1.29
N ILE A 349 27.57 -13.49 -1.38
CA ILE A 349 27.96 -12.37 -2.23
C ILE A 349 27.80 -12.73 -3.71
N GLN A 350 28.25 -13.92 -4.14
CA GLN A 350 28.08 -14.40 -5.51
C GLN A 350 26.59 -14.60 -5.87
N LYS A 351 25.77 -15.08 -4.93
CA LYS A 351 24.32 -15.21 -5.11
C LYS A 351 23.66 -13.84 -5.27
N LYS A 352 24.03 -12.84 -4.45
CA LYS A 352 23.55 -11.46 -4.58
C LYS A 352 23.96 -10.84 -5.91
N ASP A 353 25.19 -11.07 -6.36
CA ASP A 353 25.70 -10.52 -7.62
C ASP A 353 25.05 -11.18 -8.85
N LEU A 354 24.76 -12.48 -8.79
CA LEU A 354 24.00 -13.20 -9.80
C LEU A 354 22.54 -12.71 -9.88
N ILE A 355 21.88 -12.50 -8.73
CA ILE A 355 20.54 -11.90 -8.67
C ILE A 355 20.55 -10.50 -9.30
N LYS A 356 21.56 -9.69 -9.00
CA LYS A 356 21.73 -8.34 -9.56
C LYS A 356 21.93 -8.37 -11.08
N LYS A 357 22.70 -9.33 -11.60
CA LYS A 357 22.89 -9.56 -13.05
C LYS A 357 21.61 -10.05 -13.73
N ILE A 358 20.85 -10.96 -13.11
CA ILE A 358 19.55 -11.43 -13.61
C ILE A 358 18.55 -10.27 -13.66
N MET A 359 18.44 -9.48 -12.59
CA MET A 359 17.59 -8.29 -12.54
C MET A 359 17.96 -7.27 -13.62
N LYS A 360 19.27 -7.02 -13.82
CA LYS A 360 19.76 -6.09 -14.85
C LYS A 360 19.50 -6.61 -16.27
N ALA A 361 19.65 -7.92 -16.51
CA ALA A 361 19.34 -8.56 -17.79
C ALA A 361 17.83 -8.62 -18.09
N GLN A 362 16.99 -8.70 -17.05
CA GLN A 362 15.54 -8.60 -17.16
C GLN A 362 15.09 -7.15 -17.42
N ALA A 363 15.69 -6.17 -16.76
CA ALA A 363 15.43 -4.74 -16.99
C ALA A 363 15.84 -4.26 -18.39
N GLN A 364 16.83 -4.91 -19.02
CA GLN A 364 17.27 -4.60 -20.40
C GLN A 364 16.37 -5.20 -21.48
N LYS A 365 15.51 -6.16 -21.15
CA LYS A 365 14.46 -6.67 -22.05
C LYS A 365 13.14 -5.94 -21.76
N LYS A 366 13.08 -4.65 -22.06
CA LYS A 366 11.82 -3.88 -22.09
C LYS A 366 10.87 -4.53 -23.09
N LYS A 367 9.97 -5.39 -22.62
CA LYS A 367 8.81 -5.82 -23.40
C LYS A 367 7.73 -4.78 -23.16
N PRO A 368 7.13 -4.21 -24.22
CA PRO A 368 6.08 -3.22 -24.05
C PRO A 368 4.91 -3.80 -23.25
N TYR A 369 4.33 -2.98 -22.38
CA TYR A 369 3.08 -3.22 -21.68
C TYR A 369 2.05 -3.89 -22.59
N LYS A 370 1.70 -5.15 -22.33
CA LYS A 370 0.58 -5.84 -22.95
C LYS A 370 -0.70 -5.31 -22.32
N HIS A 371 -1.22 -4.25 -22.93
CA HIS A 371 -2.52 -3.68 -22.68
C HIS A 371 -3.59 -4.78 -22.56
N GLY A 372 -4.39 -4.77 -21.47
CA GLY A 372 -5.55 -5.65 -21.33
C GLY A 372 -5.57 -6.54 -20.08
N TYR A 373 -4.44 -7.03 -19.59
CA TYR A 373 -4.43 -7.98 -18.46
C TYR A 373 -4.99 -7.37 -17.16
N MET A 374 -4.70 -6.10 -16.87
CA MET A 374 -5.31 -5.41 -15.72
C MET A 374 -6.82 -5.21 -15.93
N ARG A 375 -7.31 -5.03 -17.16
CA ARG A 375 -8.74 -4.91 -17.44
C ARG A 375 -9.48 -6.23 -17.28
N ILE A 376 -8.87 -7.33 -17.72
CA ILE A 376 -9.37 -8.68 -17.43
C ILE A 376 -9.36 -8.94 -15.92
N MET A 377 -8.30 -8.55 -15.21
CA MET A 377 -8.21 -8.66 -13.75
C MET A 377 -9.34 -7.90 -13.05
N LEU A 378 -9.62 -6.66 -13.46
CA LEU A 378 -10.75 -5.87 -12.93
C LEU A 378 -12.09 -6.54 -13.26
N GLY A 379 -12.26 -7.12 -14.44
CA GLY A 379 -13.45 -7.90 -14.79
C GLY A 379 -13.61 -9.16 -13.95
N VAL A 380 -12.52 -9.89 -13.68
CA VAL A 380 -12.49 -11.04 -12.76
C VAL A 380 -12.92 -10.62 -11.35
N ILE A 381 -12.40 -9.50 -10.84
CA ILE A 381 -12.81 -8.94 -9.55
C ILE A 381 -14.30 -8.58 -9.56
N SER A 382 -14.84 -8.05 -10.67
CA SER A 382 -16.26 -7.68 -10.76
C SER A 382 -17.22 -8.87 -10.73
N HIS A 383 -16.74 -10.08 -11.04
CA HIS A 383 -17.50 -11.33 -10.97
C HIS A 383 -17.34 -12.07 -9.64
N ALA A 384 -16.45 -11.60 -8.76
CA ALA A 384 -16.19 -12.28 -7.50
C ALA A 384 -17.36 -12.15 -6.53
N LYS A 385 -17.73 -13.26 -5.86
CA LYS A 385 -18.64 -13.25 -4.71
C LYS A 385 -18.03 -12.44 -3.56
N VAL A 386 -16.72 -12.52 -3.40
CA VAL A 386 -15.94 -11.70 -2.46
C VAL A 386 -14.49 -11.57 -2.91
N PHE A 387 -13.92 -10.38 -2.70
CA PHE A 387 -12.50 -10.10 -2.86
C PHE A 387 -11.82 -9.96 -1.49
N ILE A 388 -10.76 -10.72 -1.25
CA ILE A 388 -10.06 -10.76 0.04
C ILE A 388 -8.62 -10.25 -0.13
N SER A 389 -8.21 -9.23 0.61
CA SER A 389 -6.84 -8.70 0.51
C SER A 389 -6.40 -7.90 1.73
N ASN A 390 -5.10 -7.61 1.78
CA ASN A 390 -4.57 -6.49 2.56
C ASN A 390 -5.04 -5.15 1.95
N ASN A 391 -4.64 -4.02 2.56
CA ASN A 391 -4.91 -2.70 2.01
C ASN A 391 -4.05 -2.38 0.76
N THR A 392 -4.51 -2.86 -0.39
CA THR A 392 -3.82 -2.79 -1.68
C THR A 392 -4.57 -1.91 -2.68
N THR A 393 -3.92 -1.51 -3.77
CA THR A 393 -4.60 -0.83 -4.89
C THR A 393 -5.78 -1.67 -5.41
N LEU A 394 -5.64 -3.00 -5.48
CA LEU A 394 -6.71 -3.90 -5.91
C LEU A 394 -7.87 -4.00 -4.92
N LEU A 395 -7.63 -3.93 -3.60
CA LEU A 395 -8.72 -3.87 -2.62
C LEU A 395 -9.65 -2.66 -2.90
N HIS A 396 -9.03 -1.50 -3.13
CA HIS A 396 -9.76 -0.28 -3.44
C HIS A 396 -10.42 -0.36 -4.82
N ALA A 397 -9.79 -1.01 -5.79
CA ALA A 397 -10.39 -1.26 -7.10
C ALA A 397 -11.63 -2.18 -7.00
N ALA A 398 -11.56 -3.25 -6.20
CA ALA A 398 -12.71 -4.11 -5.92
C ALA A 398 -13.87 -3.32 -5.28
N SER A 399 -13.54 -2.43 -4.35
CA SER A 399 -14.52 -1.53 -3.75
C SER A 399 -15.14 -0.58 -4.79
N ALA A 400 -14.33 0.00 -5.67
CA ALA A 400 -14.79 0.87 -6.75
C ALA A 400 -15.59 0.14 -7.85
N LEU A 401 -15.56 -1.20 -7.86
CA LEU A 401 -16.42 -2.07 -8.69
C LEU A 401 -17.68 -2.52 -7.95
N ASP A 402 -17.90 -2.08 -6.71
CA ASP A 402 -18.95 -2.55 -5.79
C ASP A 402 -18.90 -4.07 -5.49
N THR A 403 -17.75 -4.71 -5.71
CA THR A 403 -17.51 -6.10 -5.32
C THR A 403 -17.45 -6.19 -3.79
N PRO A 404 -18.11 -7.18 -3.15
CA PRO A 404 -17.98 -7.39 -1.72
C PRO A 404 -16.52 -7.62 -1.32
N THR A 405 -16.06 -6.99 -0.23
CA THR A 405 -14.66 -7.13 0.22
C THR A 405 -14.53 -7.62 1.64
N ILE A 406 -13.51 -8.45 1.89
CA ILE A 406 -12.91 -8.61 3.22
C ILE A 406 -11.50 -8.06 3.16
N SER A 407 -11.21 -7.12 4.06
CA SER A 407 -9.91 -6.48 4.12
C SER A 407 -9.25 -6.70 5.46
N ILE A 408 -7.96 -7.03 5.44
CA ILE A 408 -7.14 -7.14 6.65
C ILE A 408 -6.29 -5.88 6.77
N PHE A 409 -6.50 -5.15 7.86
CA PHE A 409 -5.83 -3.88 8.15
C PHE A 409 -5.03 -3.96 9.44
N PRO A 410 -3.77 -3.48 9.46
CA PRO A 410 -3.12 -3.19 10.72
C PRO A 410 -3.76 -1.94 11.33
N PHE A 411 -3.47 -1.67 12.60
CA PHE A 411 -3.96 -0.49 13.27
C PHE A 411 -2.78 0.37 13.74
N THR A 412 -2.17 1.09 12.80
CA THR A 412 -1.02 1.97 13.07
C THR A 412 -1.36 3.44 12.82
N LYS A 413 -0.51 4.35 13.32
CA LYS A 413 -0.69 5.81 13.14
C LYS A 413 -0.81 6.24 11.67
N SER A 414 0.04 5.70 10.80
CA SER A 414 0.08 6.09 9.38
C SER A 414 -0.83 5.24 8.50
N TYR A 415 -1.13 4.00 8.91
CA TYR A 415 -1.85 3.02 8.11
C TYR A 415 -2.87 2.27 8.98
N ASN A 416 -4.14 2.66 8.82
CA ASN A 416 -5.28 2.18 9.58
C ASN A 416 -6.57 2.39 8.76
N PRO A 417 -7.67 1.71 9.12
CA PRO A 417 -8.91 1.80 8.36
C PRO A 417 -9.63 3.15 8.52
N MET A 418 -9.38 3.95 9.55
CA MET A 418 -9.97 5.31 9.59
C MET A 418 -9.54 6.15 8.39
N ARG A 419 -8.31 5.91 7.90
CA ARG A 419 -7.71 6.68 6.82
C ARG A 419 -7.93 6.08 5.44
N TYR A 420 -7.81 4.75 5.33
CA TYR A 420 -7.74 4.04 4.05
C TYR A 420 -8.74 2.88 3.94
N ALA A 421 -9.79 2.84 4.75
CA ALA A 421 -10.81 1.80 4.61
C ALA A 421 -11.33 1.74 3.16
N PRO A 422 -11.62 0.54 2.63
CA PRO A 422 -12.40 0.43 1.42
C PRO A 422 -13.76 1.10 1.65
N ILE A 423 -14.21 1.89 0.67
CA ILE A 423 -15.56 2.44 0.67
C ILE A 423 -16.19 2.23 -0.70
N ASN A 424 -17.48 1.96 -0.72
CA ASN A 424 -18.23 1.73 -1.93
C ASN A 424 -19.70 2.08 -1.74
N HIS A 425 -20.43 2.16 -2.85
CA HIS A 425 -21.81 2.62 -2.85
C HIS A 425 -22.74 1.63 -2.13
N LYS A 426 -22.48 0.32 -2.27
CA LYS A 426 -23.28 -0.74 -1.64
C LYS A 426 -22.99 -0.94 -0.15
N ASN A 427 -21.95 -0.31 0.39
CA ASN A 427 -21.49 -0.52 1.77
C ASN A 427 -21.26 -2.01 2.12
N ASN A 428 -20.75 -2.80 1.17
CA ASN A 428 -20.52 -4.24 1.27
C ASN A 428 -19.03 -4.56 1.52
N HIS A 429 -18.47 -4.02 2.60
CA HIS A 429 -17.10 -4.26 3.00
C HIS A 429 -17.05 -4.72 4.46
N ILE A 430 -16.20 -5.70 4.74
CA ILE A 430 -15.82 -6.12 6.09
C ILE A 430 -14.35 -5.78 6.29
N ILE A 431 -14.06 -5.04 7.36
CA ILE A 431 -12.71 -4.60 7.68
C ILE A 431 -12.31 -5.31 8.96
N VAL A 432 -11.28 -6.16 8.89
CA VAL A 432 -10.76 -6.92 10.03
C VAL A 432 -9.47 -6.27 10.49
N THR A 433 -9.39 -6.02 11.79
CA THR A 433 -8.23 -5.43 12.47
C THR A 433 -7.82 -6.33 13.65
N PRO A 434 -6.65 -6.08 14.28
CA PRO A 434 -6.29 -6.76 15.52
C PRO A 434 -7.32 -6.65 16.65
N PHE A 435 -8.24 -5.68 16.57
CA PHE A 435 -9.32 -5.46 17.55
C PHE A 435 -10.66 -6.07 17.12
N GLY A 436 -10.69 -6.86 16.04
CA GLY A 436 -11.90 -7.43 15.45
C GLY A 436 -12.42 -6.65 14.25
N ILE A 437 -13.71 -6.82 13.95
CA ILE A 437 -14.37 -6.17 12.81
C ILE A 437 -14.54 -4.67 13.12
N PHE A 438 -13.98 -3.84 12.24
CA PHE A 438 -14.02 -2.38 12.34
C PHE A 438 -15.25 -1.80 11.64
N ASP A 439 -15.98 -0.92 12.34
CA ASP A 439 -17.07 -0.11 11.78
C ASP A 439 -16.60 1.35 11.62
N ILE A 440 -16.56 1.82 10.37
CA ILE A 440 -16.14 3.20 10.05
C ILE A 440 -17.10 4.27 10.62
N LYS A 441 -18.38 3.92 10.83
CA LYS A 441 -19.38 4.83 11.40
C LYS A 441 -19.32 4.89 12.92
N LYS A 442 -18.78 3.84 13.55
CA LYS A 442 -18.60 3.72 15.00
C LYS A 442 -17.16 3.29 15.30
N PRO A 443 -16.17 4.15 15.02
CA PRO A 443 -14.78 3.79 15.28
C PRO A 443 -14.59 3.58 16.79
N ILE A 444 -14.38 2.33 17.21
CA ILE A 444 -14.10 1.96 18.60
C ILE A 444 -12.66 2.40 18.92
N ILE A 445 -12.48 3.69 19.20
CA ILE A 445 -11.16 4.28 19.52
C ILE A 445 -11.31 5.39 20.57
N HIS A 446 -12.37 5.36 21.38
CA HIS A 446 -12.51 6.35 22.44
C HIS A 446 -11.52 6.10 23.59
N ASP A 447 -11.01 4.88 23.75
CA ASP A 447 -10.20 4.49 24.91
C ASP A 447 -8.75 4.06 24.60
N ILE A 448 -8.33 4.00 23.33
CA ILE A 448 -6.93 3.64 23.00
C ILE A 448 -6.13 4.92 22.83
N ASN A 449 -5.16 5.14 23.72
CA ASN A 449 -4.29 6.30 23.63
C ASN A 449 -3.54 6.24 22.28
N ARG A 450 -3.52 7.34 21.51
CA ARG A 450 -2.95 7.34 20.15
C ARG A 450 -1.46 6.96 20.12
N ASP A 451 -0.79 7.12 21.25
CA ASP A 451 0.61 6.72 21.45
C ASP A 451 0.77 5.20 21.65
N GLU A 452 -0.29 4.49 22.10
CA GLU A 452 -0.34 3.02 22.23
C GLU A 452 -0.65 2.31 20.89
N LEU A 453 -1.07 3.04 19.84
CA LEU A 453 -1.29 2.50 18.50
C LEU A 453 0.00 2.20 17.72
N GLN A 454 1.15 2.21 18.40
CA GLN A 454 2.39 1.68 17.86
C GLN A 454 2.40 0.15 18.02
N GLY A 455 2.13 -0.59 16.95
CA GLY A 455 2.59 -1.98 16.85
C GLY A 455 1.53 -3.08 16.93
N PHE A 456 0.24 -2.80 16.82
CA PHE A 456 -0.75 -3.88 16.62
C PHE A 456 -0.70 -4.37 15.19
N ARG A 457 0.08 -5.44 15.00
CA ARG A 457 0.27 -6.12 13.73
C ARG A 457 -0.89 -7.07 13.46
N VAL A 458 -1.15 -7.31 12.19
CA VAL A 458 -2.18 -8.23 11.71
C VAL A 458 -1.86 -9.70 11.97
N ASP A 459 -0.68 -10.01 12.50
CA ASP A 459 -0.24 -11.37 12.82
C ASP A 459 -1.13 -12.08 13.86
N VAL A 460 -1.85 -11.31 14.69
CA VAL A 460 -2.81 -11.85 15.66
C VAL A 460 -4.13 -12.32 15.03
N ILE A 461 -4.39 -11.93 13.78
CA ILE A 461 -5.60 -12.31 13.05
C ILE A 461 -5.35 -13.71 12.47
N THR A 462 -6.05 -14.71 13.00
CA THR A 462 -5.90 -16.10 12.57
C THR A 462 -6.70 -16.40 11.30
N PRO A 463 -6.24 -17.31 10.42
CA PRO A 463 -7.02 -17.80 9.28
C PRO A 463 -8.43 -18.29 9.64
N GLU A 464 -8.57 -18.97 10.77
CA GLU A 464 -9.83 -19.51 11.29
C GLU A 464 -10.86 -18.42 11.52
N LEU A 465 -10.46 -17.31 12.18
CA LEU A 465 -11.30 -16.13 12.35
C LEU A 465 -11.79 -15.55 11.01
N ILE A 466 -10.93 -15.51 9.98
CA ILE A 466 -11.33 -15.00 8.66
C ILE A 466 -12.32 -15.95 7.99
N LEU A 467 -12.11 -17.27 8.09
CA LEU A 467 -13.04 -18.28 7.59
C LEU A 467 -14.41 -18.20 8.30
N ASP A 468 -14.41 -18.07 9.62
CA ASP A 468 -15.64 -17.90 10.42
C ASP A 468 -16.42 -16.65 9.97
N ILE A 469 -15.73 -15.54 9.74
CA ILE A 469 -16.35 -14.31 9.21
C ILE A 469 -16.94 -14.55 7.82
N LEU A 470 -16.20 -15.22 6.92
CA LEU A 470 -16.66 -15.53 5.57
C LEU A 470 -17.94 -16.37 5.57
N TYR A 471 -17.92 -17.50 6.27
CA TYR A 471 -19.04 -18.44 6.32
C TYR A 471 -20.27 -17.83 6.96
N ASN A 472 -20.12 -17.03 8.02
CA ASN A 472 -21.27 -16.47 8.74
C ASN A 472 -21.83 -15.16 8.16
N LYS A 473 -21.06 -14.42 7.34
CA LYS A 473 -21.47 -13.09 6.88
C LYS A 473 -21.59 -12.92 5.36
N ILE A 474 -20.95 -13.79 4.57
CA ILE A 474 -20.85 -13.61 3.11
C ILE A 474 -21.27 -14.87 2.35
N LEU A 475 -20.83 -16.05 2.80
CA LEU A 475 -20.97 -17.30 2.06
C LEU A 475 -22.17 -18.16 2.49
N LEU A 476 -23.09 -17.60 3.30
CA LEU A 476 -24.36 -18.23 3.68
C LEU A 476 -25.25 -18.57 2.48
#